data_AF-A0A161ZSK8-F1
#
_entry.id   AF-A0A161ZSK8-F1
#
_cell.length_a   1.000
_cell.length_b   1.000
_cell.length_c   1.000
_cell.angle_alpha   90.00
_cell.angle_beta   90.00
_cell.angle_gamma   90.00
#
_symmetry.space_group_name_H-M   'P 1'
#
loop_
_entity.id
_entity.type
_entity.pdbx_description
1 polymer ?
#
loop_
_entity_poly.entity_id
_entity_poly.type
_entity_poly.pdbx_seq_one_letter_code
_entity_poly.pdbx_strand_id
1 'polypeptide(L)' 'MSSMRNFKETSRKDKIAEDSSSEFIGVITTRPDNQNDEKIQKLKKVLHTPEVKKFIEETFHGDIIPVFE' A
#
# COMPACT_ATOMS: atom_id res chain seq x y z
N MET A 1 -1.55 -14.74 -46.27
CA MET A 1 -2.68 -14.80 -45.30
C MET A 1 -2.11 -14.67 -43.90
N SER A 2 -2.39 -13.51 -43.31
CA SER A 2 -2.03 -13.13 -41.94
C SER A 2 -2.65 -14.12 -40.95
N SER A 3 -1.83 -14.79 -40.15
CA SER A 3 -2.32 -15.46 -38.93
C SER A 3 -1.80 -14.65 -37.76
N MET A 4 -2.63 -13.70 -37.37
CA MET A 4 -2.51 -12.83 -36.22
C MET A 4 -2.21 -13.71 -34.99
N ARG A 5 -1.03 -13.53 -34.39
CA ARG A 5 -0.77 -14.04 -33.04
C ARG A 5 -1.82 -13.42 -32.12
N ASN A 6 -2.74 -14.24 -31.60
CA ASN A 6 -3.62 -13.84 -30.53
C ASN A 6 -2.77 -13.56 -29.30
N PHE A 7 -2.38 -12.30 -29.13
CA PHE A 7 -1.85 -11.78 -27.88
C PHE A 7 -3.04 -11.82 -26.92
N LYS A 8 -3.20 -12.96 -26.23
CA LYS A 8 -4.14 -13.11 -25.13
C LYS A 8 -3.80 -11.99 -24.17
N GLU A 9 -4.70 -11.00 -24.07
CA GLU A 9 -4.66 -9.97 -23.04
C GLU A 9 -4.19 -10.63 -21.75
N THR A 10 -2.98 -10.26 -21.32
CA THR A 10 -2.42 -10.70 -20.05
C THR A 10 -3.38 -10.21 -18.99
N SER A 11 -4.24 -11.14 -18.59
CA SER A 11 -5.28 -10.97 -17.60
C SER A 11 -4.65 -10.30 -16.38
N ARG A 12 -5.39 -9.39 -15.74
CA ARG A 12 -5.10 -8.79 -14.42
C ARG A 12 -4.86 -9.82 -13.27
N LYS A 13 -4.64 -11.09 -13.61
CA LYS A 13 -4.42 -12.26 -12.75
C LYS A 13 -2.97 -12.47 -12.34
N ASP A 14 -2.02 -11.73 -12.90
CA ASP A 14 -0.61 -11.78 -12.50
C ASP A 14 -0.26 -10.69 -11.46
N LYS A 15 -1.22 -10.27 -10.63
CA LYS A 15 -0.91 -9.47 -9.43
C LYS A 15 -0.53 -10.44 -8.32
N ILE A 16 0.76 -10.51 -8.01
CA ILE A 16 1.22 -11.06 -6.74
C ILE A 16 0.65 -10.12 -5.67
N ALA A 17 -0.44 -10.52 -5.04
CA ALA A 17 -0.99 -9.76 -3.92
C ALA A 17 0.02 -9.85 -2.78
N GLU A 18 0.63 -8.73 -2.42
CA GLU A 18 1.38 -8.67 -1.16
C GLU A 18 0.41 -8.96 -0.03
N ASP A 19 0.73 -9.93 0.81
CA ASP A 19 0.04 -10.09 2.08
C ASP A 19 0.73 -9.20 3.12
N SER A 20 0.05 -8.97 4.25
CA SER A 20 0.60 -8.33 5.46
C SER A 20 1.92 -8.93 5.96
N SER A 21 2.30 -10.11 5.45
CA SER A 21 3.58 -10.78 5.68
C SER A 21 4.72 -10.34 4.73
N SER A 22 4.49 -9.36 3.84
CA SER A 22 5.52 -8.87 2.91
C SER A 22 6.71 -8.22 3.65
N GLU A 23 7.92 -8.44 3.11
CA GLU A 23 9.14 -7.75 3.53
C GLU A 23 9.17 -6.27 3.09
N PHE A 24 8.26 -5.83 2.21
CA PHE A 24 8.21 -4.48 1.65
C PHE A 24 7.17 -3.55 2.30
N ILE A 25 6.92 -3.74 3.59
CA ILE A 25 6.03 -2.85 4.35
C ILE A 25 6.57 -1.42 4.37
N GLY A 26 5.74 -0.46 3.95
CA GLY A 26 6.04 0.96 4.08
C GLY A 26 6.07 1.40 5.55
N VAL A 27 7.16 2.05 5.98
CA VAL A 27 7.36 2.50 7.37
C VAL A 27 7.65 4.00 7.46
N ILE A 28 7.25 4.61 8.58
CA ILE A 28 7.64 5.97 8.95
C ILE A 28 8.92 5.88 9.78
N THR A 29 9.99 6.51 9.30
CA THR A 29 11.27 6.58 10.03
C THR A 29 11.48 7.97 10.60
N THR A 30 12.09 8.04 11.79
CA THR A 30 12.43 9.29 12.48
C THR A 30 13.88 9.23 12.96
N ARG A 31 14.43 10.38 13.40
CA ARG A 31 15.72 10.37 14.08
C ARG A 31 15.53 9.90 15.53
N PRO A 32 16.53 9.25 16.14
CA PRO A 32 16.38 8.71 17.50
C PRO A 32 15.99 9.78 18.55
N ASP A 33 16.45 11.01 18.37
CA ASP A 33 16.20 12.15 19.27
C ASP A 33 14.80 12.74 19.15
N ASN A 34 14.06 12.46 18.07
CA ASN A 34 12.76 13.07 17.79
C ASN A 34 11.60 12.08 17.60
N GLN A 35 11.83 10.78 17.80
CA GLN A 35 10.80 9.73 17.67
C GLN A 35 9.58 9.96 18.59
N ASN A 36 9.77 10.68 19.70
CA ASN A 36 8.73 10.98 20.70
C ASN A 36 8.13 12.38 20.56
N ASP A 37 8.53 13.17 19.57
CA ASP A 37 8.01 14.52 19.38
C ASP A 37 6.50 14.50 19.15
N GLU A 38 5.77 15.45 19.75
CA GLU A 38 4.32 15.55 19.60
C GLU A 38 3.87 15.60 18.13
N LYS A 39 4.67 16.21 17.27
CA LYS A 39 4.40 16.31 15.82
C LYS A 39 4.45 14.95 15.14
N ILE A 40 5.44 14.11 15.49
CA ILE A 40 5.57 12.74 14.97
C ILE A 40 4.40 11.90 15.47
N GLN A 41 4.04 12.01 16.75
CA GLN A 41 2.92 11.27 17.32
C GLN A 41 1.58 11.66 16.70
N LYS A 42 1.37 12.96 16.42
CA LYS A 42 0.18 13.43 15.67
C LYS A 42 0.14 12.87 14.26
N LEU A 43 1.26 12.88 13.54
CA LEU A 43 1.36 12.31 12.19
C LEU A 43 1.02 10.82 12.19
N LYS A 44 1.61 10.03 13.11
CA LYS A 44 1.32 8.60 13.25
C LYS A 44 -0.18 8.34 13.45
N LYS A 45 -0.84 9.14 14.29
CA LYS A 45 -2.28 9.00 14.54
C LYS A 45 -3.12 9.29 13.30
N VAL A 46 -2.81 10.38 12.58
CA VAL A 46 -3.57 10.76 11.38
C VAL A 46 -3.41 9.74 10.25
N LEU A 47 -2.24 9.11 10.12
CA LEU A 47 -2.02 8.10 9.08
C LEU A 47 -2.70 6.76 9.39
N HIS A 48 -3.04 6.50 10.65
CA HIS A 48 -3.71 5.27 11.09
C HIS A 48 -5.20 5.50 11.42
N THR A 49 -5.90 6.37 10.69
CA THR A 49 -7.34 6.54 10.86
C THR A 49 -8.15 5.70 9.87
N PRO A 50 -9.42 5.36 10.20
CA PRO A 50 -10.31 4.66 9.28
C PRO A 50 -10.52 5.39 7.94
N GLU A 51 -10.49 6.73 7.96
CA GLU A 51 -10.64 7.55 6.76
C GLU A 51 -9.43 7.39 5.82
N VAL A 52 -8.21 7.33 6.36
CA VAL A 52 -7.00 7.10 5.55
C VAL A 52 -6.98 5.68 5.01
N LYS A 53 -7.37 4.69 5.83
CA LYS A 53 -7.52 3.30 5.37
C LYS A 53 -8.47 3.21 4.18
N LYS A 54 -9.66 3.80 4.32
CA LYS A 54 -10.66 3.85 3.25
C LYS A 54 -10.13 4.55 2.00
N PHE A 55 -9.43 5.68 2.16
CA PHE A 55 -8.80 6.38 1.04
C PHE A 55 -7.79 5.48 0.29
N ILE A 56 -6.97 4.71 1.01
CA ILE A 56 -6.00 3.79 0.40
C ILE A 56 -6.73 2.69 -0.39
N GLU A 57 -7.73 2.06 0.22
CA GLU A 57 -8.52 0.99 -0.42
C GLU A 57 -9.25 1.48 -1.68
N GLU A 58 -9.85 2.67 -1.62
CA GLU A 58 -10.59 3.27 -2.74
C GLU A 58 -9.68 3.78 -3.87
N THR A 59 -8.48 4.29 -3.54
CA THR A 59 -7.58 4.90 -4.53
C THR A 59 -6.71 3.86 -5.23
N PHE A 60 -6.20 2.89 -4.48
CA PHE A 60 -5.22 1.93 -4.98
C PHE A 60 -5.83 0.57 -5.32
N HIS A 61 -7.11 0.34 -5.01
CA HIS A 61 -7.87 -0.83 -5.46
C HIS A 61 -7.15 -2.18 -5.21
N GLY A 62 -6.47 -2.31 -4.07
CA GLY A 62 -5.72 -3.50 -3.67
C GLY A 62 -4.26 -3.55 -4.13
N ASP A 63 -3.74 -2.52 -4.80
CA ASP A 63 -2.31 -2.39 -5.11
C ASP A 63 -1.48 -1.91 -3.92
N ILE A 64 -2.14 -1.29 -2.94
CA ILE A 64 -1.56 -0.92 -1.65
C ILE A 64 -2.50 -1.47 -0.59
N ILE A 65 -1.93 -2.23 0.36
CA ILE A 65 -2.68 -2.87 1.44
C ILE A 65 -2.29 -2.20 2.77
N PRO A 66 -3.23 -1.54 3.47
CA PRO A 66 -2.95 -0.96 4.77
C PRO A 66 -2.74 -2.07 5.81
N VAL A 67 -1.62 -2.02 6.53
CA VAL A 67 -1.21 -3.02 7.53
C VAL A 67 -1.41 -2.53 8.98
N PHE A 68 -2.38 -1.65 9.18
CA PHE A 68 -2.74 -1.10 10.49
C PHE A 68 -4.25 -1.25 10.75
N GLU A 69 -4.60 -1.23 12.04
CA GLU A 69 -5.99 -1.30 12.52
C GLU A 69 -6.76 -0.01 12.25
#